data_AF-A0A817D5Q3-F1
#
_entry.id   AF-A0A817D5Q3-F1
#
_cell.length_a   1.000
_cell.length_b   1.000
_cell.length_c   1.000
_cell.angle_alpha   90.00
_cell.angle_beta   90.00
_cell.angle_gamma   90.00
#
_symmetry.space_group_name_H-M   'P 1'
#
loop_
_entity.id
_entity.type
_entity.pdbx_description
1 polymer ?
#
loop_
_entity_poly.entity_id
_entity_poly.type
_entity_poly.pdbx_seq_one_letter_code
_entity_poly.pdbx_strand_id
1 'polypeptide(L)'
;MHRLIEFICLLINNDRTSNTFNETARWSLIQNLRYFQWRVPSIWCTINEHGKQLLNHPFKAVRERIAHVLAISFSFDVTLFNGRSTRHPDFNQFIDTICEQLRQVIEIYEKTPRINIFDQNLERHDETRKAFNFIETVVQFHTNLFLWCEQPVKNAIIRIFPYLCEIESIAANDEGFKNYLAISRHHLGMAYLHANFLEALIQQLEQVCTSPKWNARRAAIQFAQSMIFWNLFNARPYAQRLHVLVLKCLFDEQLEIRLVASMTLSGFYQCNYIQVTPEDLVGRLFFIFFLA
;
A
#
# COMPACT_ATOMS: atom_id res chain seq x y z
N MET A 1 17.08 9.51 31.45
CA MET A 1 15.97 9.22 30.51
C MET A 1 15.12 10.46 30.23
N HIS A 2 14.66 11.20 31.24
CA HIS A 2 13.89 12.46 31.06
C HIS A 2 14.54 13.49 30.12
N ARG A 3 15.83 13.81 30.32
CA ARG A 3 16.57 14.75 29.46
C ARG A 3 16.71 14.30 28.00
N LEU A 4 16.74 12.98 27.74
CA LEU A 4 16.77 12.44 26.38
C LEU A 4 15.42 12.62 25.70
N ILE A 5 14.33 12.44 26.45
CA ILE A 5 12.95 12.68 25.98
C ILE A 5 12.76 14.17 25.65
N GLU A 6 13.16 15.08 26.55
CA GLU A 6 13.11 16.52 26.32
C GLU A 6 13.93 16.92 25.08
N PHE A 7 15.14 16.37 24.94
CA PHE A 7 15.97 16.61 23.77
C PHE A 7 15.28 16.14 22.48
N ILE A 8 14.60 14.99 22.49
CA ILE A 8 13.90 14.49 21.30
C ILE A 8 12.65 15.33 20.98
N CYS A 9 11.91 15.78 21.99
CA CYS A 9 10.83 16.74 21.78
C CYS A 9 11.35 18.05 21.16
N LEU A 10 12.51 18.53 21.59
CA LEU A 10 13.17 19.68 20.97
C LEU A 10 13.60 19.40 19.53
N LEU A 11 14.05 18.18 19.21
CA LEU A 11 14.41 17.81 17.83
C LEU A 11 13.22 17.77 16.88
N ILE A 12 12.05 17.33 17.37
CA ILE A 12 10.80 17.29 16.58
C ILE A 12 10.32 18.70 16.25
N ASN A 13 10.43 19.63 17.21
CA ASN A 13 9.90 21.00 17.07
C ASN A 13 10.89 22.00 16.44
N ASN A 14 12.05 21.55 15.96
CA ASN A 14 13.10 22.45 15.49
C ASN A 14 13.04 22.67 13.97
N ASP A 15 12.33 23.72 13.56
CA ASP A 15 12.16 24.13 12.16
C ASP A 15 13.36 24.90 11.58
N ARG A 16 14.50 24.99 12.29
CA ARG A 16 15.64 25.77 11.80
C ARG A 16 16.14 25.23 10.48
N THR A 17 16.16 26.07 9.44
CA THR A 17 16.72 25.88 8.08
C THR A 17 17.76 24.76 8.03
N SER A 18 17.31 23.52 7.83
CA SER A 18 18.21 22.38 7.88
C SER A 18 18.40 21.87 6.46
N ASN A 19 19.65 21.60 6.11
CA ASN A 19 19.94 20.86 4.91
C ASN A 19 19.37 19.43 5.03
N THR A 20 19.16 18.76 3.91
CA THR A 20 18.61 17.40 3.83
C THR A 20 19.34 16.42 4.77
N PHE A 21 20.66 16.57 4.92
CA PHE A 21 21.47 15.74 5.79
C PHE A 21 21.04 15.86 7.27
N ASN A 22 20.88 17.09 7.77
CA ASN A 22 20.51 17.34 9.16
C ASN A 22 19.12 16.79 9.47
N GLU A 23 18.14 16.97 8.58
CA GLU A 23 16.79 16.42 8.79
C GLU A 23 16.80 14.90 8.77
N THR A 24 17.50 14.29 7.81
CA THR A 24 17.63 12.83 7.72
C THR A 24 18.28 12.27 8.98
N ALA A 25 19.31 12.95 9.52
CA ALA A 25 19.98 12.56 10.76
C ALA A 25 19.04 12.67 11.97
N ARG A 26 18.21 13.72 12.06
CA ARG A 26 17.21 13.86 13.13
C ARG A 26 16.19 12.73 13.11
N TRP A 27 15.59 12.45 11.96
CA TRP A 27 14.64 11.34 11.83
C TRP A 27 15.29 9.99 12.12
N SER A 28 16.55 9.79 11.72
CA SER A 28 17.31 8.58 12.06
C SER A 28 17.56 8.46 13.56
N LEU A 29 17.79 9.56 14.27
CA LEU A 29 17.90 9.53 15.73
C LEU A 29 16.56 9.22 16.39
N ILE A 30 15.47 9.83 15.91
CA ILE A 30 14.11 9.53 16.37
C ILE A 30 13.78 8.04 16.19
N GLN A 31 14.19 7.42 15.09
CA GLN A 31 14.01 5.99 14.83
C GLN A 31 14.54 5.10 15.97
N ASN A 32 15.61 5.51 16.65
CA ASN A 32 16.19 4.76 17.77
C ASN A 32 15.31 4.76 19.02
N LEU A 33 14.26 5.58 19.10
CA LEU A 33 13.26 5.47 20.15
C LEU A 33 12.51 4.14 20.16
N ARG A 34 12.60 3.35 19.08
CA ARG A 34 12.00 2.01 19.00
C ARG A 34 12.39 1.12 20.19
N TYR A 35 13.60 1.26 20.72
CA TYR A 35 14.06 0.49 21.88
C TYR A 35 13.33 0.84 23.18
N PHE A 36 12.64 1.98 23.22
CA PHE A 36 11.86 2.47 24.37
C PHE A 36 10.37 2.56 24.06
N GLN A 37 9.89 1.90 23.01
CA GLN A 37 8.59 2.20 22.41
C GLN A 37 7.41 2.03 23.36
N TRP A 38 7.42 1.02 24.23
CA TRP A 38 6.37 0.83 25.24
C TRP A 38 6.40 1.85 26.38
N ARG A 39 7.53 2.54 26.60
CA ARG A 39 7.72 3.49 27.71
C ARG A 39 7.29 4.92 27.38
N VAL A 40 7.22 5.28 26.09
CA VAL A 40 7.01 6.68 25.66
C VAL A 40 5.88 6.85 24.64
N PRO A 41 4.66 6.34 24.90
CA PRO A 41 3.55 6.42 23.94
C PRO A 41 3.18 7.85 23.54
N SER A 42 3.22 8.82 24.47
CA SER A 42 2.90 10.22 24.17
C SER A 42 3.86 10.87 23.17
N ILE A 43 5.14 10.52 23.21
CA ILE A 43 6.13 11.02 22.24
C ILE A 43 5.82 10.45 20.86
N TRP A 44 5.45 9.17 20.77
CA TRP A 44 5.05 8.56 19.50
C TRP A 44 3.81 9.22 18.90
N CYS A 45 2.85 9.65 19.73
CA CYS A 45 1.72 10.46 19.26
C CYS A 45 2.20 11.79 18.67
N THR A 46 3.08 12.53 19.35
CA THR A 46 3.65 13.78 18.81
C THR A 46 4.43 13.56 17.51
N ILE A 47 5.25 12.51 17.45
CA ILE A 47 6.01 12.14 16.24
C ILE A 47 5.06 11.82 15.09
N ASN A 48 3.98 11.09 15.35
CA ASN A 48 3.01 10.72 14.34
C ASN A 48 2.28 11.96 13.79
N GLU A 49 1.83 12.87 14.67
CA GLU A 49 1.20 14.13 14.25
C GLU A 49 2.12 15.00 13.40
N HIS A 50 3.38 15.16 13.83
CA HIS A 50 4.36 15.94 13.06
C HIS A 50 4.73 15.26 11.74
N GLY A 51 4.97 13.94 11.76
CA GLY A 51 5.32 13.16 10.57
C GLY A 51 4.24 13.18 9.49
N LYS A 52 2.95 13.15 9.88
CA LYS A 52 1.81 13.27 8.94
C LYS A 52 1.85 14.55 8.12
N GLN A 53 2.27 15.66 8.71
CA GLN A 53 2.32 16.96 8.04
C GLN A 53 3.45 17.05 7.00
N LEU A 54 4.43 16.14 7.07
CA LEU A 54 5.63 16.14 6.24
C LEU A 54 5.67 15.00 5.22
N LEU A 55 4.53 14.34 4.94
CA LEU A 55 4.48 13.23 3.98
C LEU A 55 4.80 13.65 2.54
N ASN A 56 4.60 14.93 2.18
CA ASN A 56 4.91 15.47 0.86
C ASN A 56 6.28 16.17 0.77
N HIS A 57 7.14 15.98 1.77
CA HIS A 57 8.41 16.71 1.93
C HIS A 57 9.27 16.71 0.65
N PRO A 58 9.92 17.81 0.23
CA PRO A 58 10.58 17.87 -1.08
C PRO A 58 11.72 16.87 -1.27
N PHE A 59 12.45 16.53 -0.19
CA PHE A 59 13.62 15.65 -0.26
C PHE A 59 13.27 14.18 0.01
N LYS A 60 13.59 13.31 -0.97
CA LYS A 60 13.34 11.86 -0.90
C LYS A 60 13.98 11.18 0.31
N ALA A 61 15.24 11.49 0.60
CA ALA A 61 15.96 10.88 1.74
C ALA A 61 15.29 11.15 3.10
N VAL A 62 14.64 12.31 3.24
CA VAL A 62 13.90 12.67 4.46
C VAL A 62 12.57 11.93 4.50
N ARG A 63 11.83 11.87 3.36
CA ARG A 63 10.58 11.11 3.24
C ARG A 63 10.77 9.63 3.58
N GLU A 64 11.85 9.01 3.12
CA GLU A 64 12.19 7.62 3.45
C GLU A 64 12.34 7.40 4.96
N ARG A 65 12.95 8.37 5.67
CA ARG A 65 13.08 8.30 7.13
C ARG A 65 11.74 8.57 7.84
N ILE A 66 10.96 9.52 7.37
CA ILE A 66 9.61 9.81 7.90
C ILE A 66 8.74 8.56 7.77
N ALA A 67 8.66 7.96 6.57
CA ALA A 67 7.90 6.75 6.31
C ALA A 67 8.27 5.60 7.25
N HIS A 68 9.56 5.38 7.46
CA HIS A 68 10.07 4.35 8.38
C HIS A 68 9.71 4.66 9.84
N VAL A 69 9.91 5.89 10.31
CA VAL A 69 9.58 6.29 11.68
C VAL A 69 8.08 6.20 11.95
N LEU A 70 7.24 6.58 10.98
CA LEU A 70 5.78 6.42 11.06
C LEU A 70 5.39 4.94 11.15
N ALA A 71 5.99 4.06 10.35
CA ALA A 71 5.75 2.63 10.44
C ALA A 71 6.12 2.07 11.82
N ILE A 72 7.32 2.40 12.32
CA ILE A 72 7.77 2.00 13.65
C ILE A 72 6.80 2.51 14.73
N SER A 73 6.21 3.70 14.60
CA SER A 73 5.30 4.25 15.62
C SER A 73 4.14 3.30 15.96
N PHE A 74 3.76 2.42 15.03
CA PHE A 74 2.69 1.44 15.17
C PHE A 74 3.13 0.02 15.54
N SER A 75 4.43 -0.27 15.65
CA SER A 75 4.90 -1.64 15.89
C SER A 75 4.52 -2.21 17.27
N PHE A 76 4.24 -1.35 18.25
CA PHE A 76 3.69 -1.75 19.56
C PHE A 76 2.17 -1.66 19.66
N ASP A 77 1.49 -1.19 18.62
CA ASP A 77 0.03 -1.27 18.56
C ASP A 77 -0.37 -2.71 18.19
N VAL A 78 -0.23 -3.62 19.15
CA VAL A 78 -0.45 -5.07 19.00
C VAL A 78 -1.74 -5.48 19.70
N THR A 79 -2.48 -6.38 19.07
CA THR A 79 -3.67 -7.01 19.67
C THR A 79 -3.24 -8.31 20.34
N LEU A 80 -3.30 -8.33 21.67
CA LEU A 80 -3.00 -9.50 22.50
C LEU A 80 -4.29 -10.07 23.11
N PHE A 81 -4.33 -11.37 23.36
CA PHE A 81 -5.44 -11.99 24.09
C PHE A 81 -5.55 -11.36 25.49
N ASN A 82 -6.75 -10.86 25.85
CA ASN A 82 -7.01 -10.06 27.05
C ASN A 82 -6.15 -8.78 27.17
N GLY A 83 -5.59 -8.30 26.06
CA GLY A 83 -4.84 -7.05 26.00
C GLY A 83 -5.76 -5.84 26.15
N ARG A 84 -5.21 -4.75 26.68
CA ARG A 84 -5.86 -3.42 26.65
C ARG A 84 -5.35 -2.63 25.46
N SER A 85 -6.18 -1.72 24.95
CA SER A 85 -5.75 -0.76 23.95
C SER A 85 -4.51 0.00 24.41
N THR A 86 -3.57 0.18 23.49
CA THR A 86 -2.32 0.89 23.75
C THR A 86 -2.59 2.39 23.83
N ARG A 87 -1.64 3.14 24.40
CA ARG A 87 -1.67 4.63 24.38
C ARG A 87 -0.91 5.19 23.16
N HIS A 88 -0.51 4.32 22.24
CA HIS A 88 0.21 4.65 21.02
C HIS A 88 -0.71 5.34 20.00
N PRO A 89 -0.18 5.88 18.90
CA PRO A 89 -1.00 6.51 17.87
C PRO A 89 -2.09 5.56 17.36
N ASP A 90 -3.29 6.07 17.16
CA ASP A 90 -4.40 5.27 16.63
C ASP A 90 -4.17 4.97 15.15
N PHE A 91 -3.91 3.70 14.86
CA PHE A 91 -3.70 3.22 13.50
C PHE A 91 -4.92 3.44 12.60
N ASN A 92 -6.15 3.26 13.11
CA ASN A 92 -7.35 3.42 12.29
C ASN A 92 -7.50 4.87 11.83
N GLN A 93 -7.41 5.80 12.79
CA GLN A 93 -7.50 7.23 12.50
C GLN A 93 -6.40 7.69 11.54
N PHE A 94 -5.18 7.17 11.71
CA PHE A 94 -4.08 7.45 10.81
C PHE A 94 -4.39 6.98 9.38
N ILE A 95 -4.82 5.73 9.21
CA ILE A 95 -5.15 5.20 7.88
C ILE A 95 -6.32 5.97 7.24
N ASP A 96 -7.34 6.35 8.01
CA ASP A 96 -8.46 7.12 7.48
C ASP A 96 -8.02 8.48 6.93
N THR A 97 -7.10 9.14 7.65
CA THR A 97 -6.48 10.40 7.21
C THR A 97 -5.67 10.19 5.92
N ILE A 98 -4.88 9.12 5.84
CA ILE A 98 -4.08 8.80 4.66
C ILE A 98 -4.97 8.49 3.45
N CYS A 99 -6.04 7.71 3.60
CA CYS A 99 -6.95 7.39 2.52
C CYS A 99 -7.68 8.62 1.97
N GLU A 100 -8.07 9.54 2.85
CA GLU A 100 -8.67 10.81 2.44
C GLU A 100 -7.68 11.66 1.63
N GLN A 101 -6.45 11.81 2.12
CA GLN A 101 -5.41 12.56 1.41
C GLN A 101 -4.98 11.89 0.09
N LEU A 102 -4.89 10.55 0.05
CA LEU A 102 -4.61 9.79 -1.17
C LEU A 102 -5.67 10.06 -2.24
N ARG A 103 -6.96 10.07 -1.86
CA ARG A 103 -8.05 10.37 -2.80
C ARG A 103 -7.85 11.74 -3.45
N GLN A 104 -7.60 12.76 -2.63
CA GLN A 104 -7.38 14.14 -3.10
C GLN A 104 -6.15 14.25 -4.00
N VAL A 105 -5.05 13.63 -3.59
CA VAL A 105 -3.77 13.68 -4.31
C VAL A 105 -3.82 12.92 -5.65
N ILE A 106 -4.50 11.77 -5.72
CA ILE A 106 -4.71 11.05 -6.98
C ILE A 106 -5.55 11.88 -7.93
N GLU A 107 -6.62 12.52 -7.45
CA GLU A 107 -7.46 13.39 -8.27
C GLU A 107 -6.67 14.59 -8.84
N ILE A 108 -5.80 15.21 -8.04
CA ILE A 108 -4.88 16.27 -8.49
C ILE A 108 -3.99 15.75 -9.62
N TYR A 109 -3.35 14.60 -9.43
CA TYR A 109 -2.42 14.03 -10.41
C TYR A 109 -3.12 13.66 -11.72
N GLU A 110 -4.37 13.16 -11.66
CA GLU A 110 -5.15 12.78 -12.84
C GLU A 110 -5.66 13.98 -13.65
N LYS A 111 -6.01 15.08 -12.97
CA LYS A 111 -6.42 16.33 -13.63
C LYS A 111 -5.24 17.09 -14.26
N THR A 112 -4.00 16.74 -13.92
CA THR A 112 -2.83 17.35 -14.54
C THR A 112 -2.56 16.68 -15.90
N PRO A 113 -2.62 17.41 -17.03
CA PRO A 113 -2.33 16.85 -18.35
C PRO A 113 -0.89 16.38 -18.38
N ARG A 114 -0.70 15.11 -18.74
CA ARG A 114 0.62 14.44 -18.76
C ARG A 114 1.60 15.06 -19.77
N ILE A 115 1.10 15.84 -20.72
CA ILE A 115 1.88 16.39 -21.84
C ILE A 115 1.33 17.78 -22.16
N ASN A 116 1.91 18.81 -21.55
CA ASN A 116 2.09 20.07 -22.24
C ASN A 116 3.50 20.53 -21.92
N ILE A 117 4.42 20.29 -22.86
CA ILE A 117 5.82 20.77 -22.78
C ILE A 117 5.85 22.31 -22.74
N PHE A 118 4.71 22.96 -23.03
CA PHE A 118 4.48 24.40 -22.97
C PHE A 118 3.70 24.87 -21.73
N ASP A 119 3.31 24.00 -20.78
CA ASP A 119 2.63 24.44 -19.55
C ASP A 119 3.67 25.08 -18.61
N GLN A 120 3.81 26.40 -18.72
CA GLN A 120 4.71 27.23 -17.88
C GLN A 120 4.15 27.47 -16.47
N ASN A 121 3.03 26.84 -16.10
CA ASN A 121 2.43 27.05 -14.79
C ASN A 121 3.21 26.32 -13.68
N LEU A 122 4.23 27.01 -13.15
CA LEU A 122 5.13 26.55 -12.08
C LEU A 122 4.39 26.06 -10.83
N GLU A 123 3.25 26.67 -10.48
CA GLU A 123 2.45 26.29 -9.30
C GLU A 123 1.82 24.90 -9.48
N ARG A 124 1.27 24.63 -10.67
CA ARG A 124 0.64 23.35 -11.00
C ARG A 124 1.65 22.18 -11.00
N HIS A 125 2.87 22.44 -11.47
CA HIS A 125 3.97 21.47 -11.42
C HIS A 125 4.40 21.18 -9.98
N ASP A 126 4.43 22.20 -9.12
CA ASP A 126 4.77 22.03 -7.71
C ASP A 126 3.68 21.23 -6.95
N GLU A 127 2.40 21.47 -7.21
CA GLU A 127 1.30 20.68 -6.64
C GLU A 127 1.36 19.22 -7.07
N THR A 128 1.55 18.95 -8.37
CA THR A 128 1.66 17.59 -8.91
C THR A 128 2.88 16.87 -8.32
N ARG A 129 3.99 17.59 -8.12
CA ARG A 129 5.19 17.05 -7.47
C ARG A 129 4.97 16.76 -5.99
N LYS A 130 4.30 17.63 -5.25
CA LYS A 130 3.92 17.40 -3.83
C LYS A 130 2.98 16.20 -3.71
N ALA A 131 2.01 16.09 -4.62
CA ALA A 131 1.13 14.94 -4.76
C ALA A 131 1.93 13.63 -4.96
N PHE A 132 2.87 13.61 -5.90
CA PHE A 132 3.72 12.43 -6.13
C PHE A 132 4.60 12.10 -4.91
N ASN A 133 5.24 13.10 -4.29
CA ASN A 133 6.03 12.92 -3.09
C ASN A 133 5.22 12.29 -1.94
N PHE A 134 3.98 12.73 -1.77
CA PHE A 134 3.05 12.17 -0.80
C PHE A 134 2.77 10.69 -1.07
N ILE A 135 2.37 10.37 -2.31
CA ILE A 135 2.10 8.99 -2.75
C ILE A 135 3.31 8.09 -2.49
N GLU A 136 4.50 8.52 -2.91
CA GLU A 136 5.73 7.74 -2.73
C GLU A 136 5.99 7.43 -1.25
N THR A 137 5.79 8.42 -0.38
CA THR A 137 5.99 8.27 1.07
C THR A 137 4.98 7.34 1.70
N VAL A 138 3.72 7.38 1.27
CA VAL A 138 2.69 6.47 1.77
C VAL A 138 2.98 5.04 1.35
N VAL A 139 3.43 4.81 0.12
CA VAL A 139 3.86 3.48 -0.35
C VAL A 139 5.07 3.00 0.43
N GLN A 140 6.04 3.87 0.73
CA GLN A 140 7.18 3.56 1.60
C GLN A 140 6.75 3.23 3.03
N PHE A 141 5.81 4.00 3.59
CA PHE A 141 5.25 3.73 4.92
C PHE A 141 4.60 2.35 4.95
N HIS A 142 3.75 2.06 3.96
CA HIS A 142 3.07 0.76 3.83
C HIS A 142 4.11 -0.36 3.78
N THR A 143 5.12 -0.26 2.92
CA THR A 143 6.20 -1.26 2.82
C THR A 143 6.93 -1.43 4.15
N ASN A 144 7.30 -0.33 4.83
CA ASN A 144 7.98 -0.39 6.12
C ASN A 144 7.09 -0.98 7.22
N LEU A 145 5.77 -0.81 7.15
CA LEU A 145 4.84 -1.42 8.11
C LEU A 145 5.03 -2.95 8.16
N PHE A 146 5.08 -3.60 6.99
CA PHE A 146 5.26 -5.05 6.90
C PHE A 146 6.66 -5.53 7.28
N LEU A 147 7.69 -4.67 7.18
CA LEU A 147 9.06 -5.01 7.54
C LEU A 147 9.36 -4.86 9.03
N TRP A 148 8.67 -3.93 9.71
CA TRP A 148 9.05 -3.49 11.05
C TRP A 148 7.97 -3.64 12.12
N CYS A 149 6.73 -3.99 11.75
CA CYS A 149 5.66 -4.26 12.71
C CYS A 149 5.43 -5.76 12.85
N GLU A 150 5.20 -6.20 14.08
CA GLU A 150 4.89 -7.61 14.40
C GLU A 150 3.49 -8.03 13.90
N GLN A 151 2.55 -7.08 13.89
CA GLN A 151 1.17 -7.29 13.42
C GLN A 151 0.77 -6.21 12.42
N PRO A 152 1.31 -6.24 11.17
CA PRO A 152 1.01 -5.23 10.15
C PRO A 152 -0.40 -5.39 9.56
N VAL A 153 -0.98 -6.58 9.66
CA VAL A 153 -2.30 -6.97 9.11
C VAL A 153 -3.42 -6.56 10.07
N LYS A 154 -3.68 -5.25 10.15
CA LYS A 154 -4.85 -4.68 10.86
C LYS A 154 -5.94 -4.35 9.87
N ASN A 155 -7.22 -4.54 10.21
CA ASN A 155 -8.35 -4.32 9.29
C ASN A 155 -8.31 -2.94 8.59
N ALA A 156 -7.78 -1.90 9.24
CA ALA A 156 -7.62 -0.60 8.60
C ALA A 156 -6.75 -0.62 7.33
N ILE A 157 -5.69 -1.42 7.29
CA ILE A 157 -4.75 -1.44 6.15
C ILE A 157 -5.41 -1.87 4.85
N ILE A 158 -6.50 -2.64 4.92
CA ILE A 158 -7.31 -3.04 3.77
C ILE A 158 -7.83 -1.80 3.03
N ARG A 159 -8.13 -0.69 3.73
CA ARG A 159 -8.66 0.53 3.11
C ARG A 159 -7.66 1.21 2.18
N ILE A 160 -6.36 0.94 2.33
CA ILE A 160 -5.32 1.48 1.44
C ILE A 160 -5.20 0.67 0.14
N PHE A 161 -5.61 -0.61 0.15
CA PHE A 161 -5.41 -1.51 -0.99
C PHE A 161 -5.95 -0.97 -2.34
N PRO A 162 -7.19 -0.44 -2.43
CA PRO A 162 -7.69 0.13 -3.69
C PRO A 162 -6.78 1.21 -4.26
N TYR A 163 -6.26 2.08 -3.40
CA TYR A 163 -5.36 3.16 -3.79
C TYR A 163 -4.03 2.63 -4.31
N LEU A 164 -3.45 1.58 -3.68
CA LEU A 164 -2.22 0.96 -4.17
C LEU A 164 -2.39 0.37 -5.58
N CYS A 165 -3.60 -0.07 -5.94
CA CYS A 165 -3.93 -0.50 -7.29
C CYS A 165 -4.08 0.70 -8.25
N GLU A 166 -4.77 1.76 -7.85
CA GLU A 166 -4.99 2.96 -8.70
C GLU A 166 -3.70 3.73 -9.02
N ILE A 167 -2.77 3.80 -8.06
CA ILE A 167 -1.46 4.46 -8.21
C ILE A 167 -0.60 3.79 -9.30
N GLU A 168 -0.91 2.58 -9.74
CA GLU A 168 -0.22 1.92 -10.86
C GLU A 168 -0.15 2.82 -12.12
N SER A 169 -1.22 3.57 -12.38
CA SER A 169 -1.28 4.51 -13.51
C SER A 169 -0.34 5.71 -13.37
N ILE A 170 -0.03 6.10 -12.13
CA ILE A 170 0.86 7.21 -11.75
C ILE A 170 2.31 6.75 -11.85
N ALA A 171 2.59 5.52 -11.43
CA ALA A 171 3.92 4.91 -11.46
C ALA A 171 4.41 4.54 -12.87
N ALA A 172 3.57 4.65 -13.90
CA ALA A 172 3.88 4.18 -15.25
C ALA A 172 5.17 4.74 -15.87
N ASN A 173 5.61 5.94 -15.46
CA ASN A 173 6.80 6.61 -16.00
C ASN A 173 8.06 6.47 -15.12
N ASP A 174 7.94 5.88 -13.93
CA ASP A 174 9.06 5.65 -13.01
C ASP A 174 9.14 4.17 -12.69
N GLU A 175 9.98 3.45 -13.44
CA GLU A 175 10.13 2.00 -13.30
C GLU A 175 10.65 1.60 -11.90
N GLY A 176 11.44 2.45 -11.25
CA GLY A 176 11.90 2.22 -9.88
C GLY A 176 10.74 2.27 -8.90
N PHE A 177 9.91 3.30 -9.00
CA PHE A 177 8.72 3.45 -8.16
C PHE A 177 7.67 2.38 -8.44
N LYS A 178 7.45 2.02 -9.71
CA LYS A 178 6.53 0.95 -10.13
C LYS A 178 6.91 -0.40 -9.51
N ASN A 179 8.19 -0.77 -9.58
CA ASN A 179 8.68 -1.99 -8.92
C ASN A 179 8.49 -1.94 -7.40
N TYR A 180 8.76 -0.79 -6.79
CA TYR A 180 8.59 -0.60 -5.36
C TYR A 180 7.11 -0.68 -4.92
N LEU A 181 6.19 -0.11 -5.70
CA LEU A 181 4.74 -0.22 -5.50
C LEU A 181 4.26 -1.67 -5.61
N ALA A 182 4.77 -2.42 -6.59
CA ALA A 182 4.46 -3.84 -6.75
C ALA A 182 4.92 -4.66 -5.53
N ILE A 183 6.14 -4.40 -5.02
CA ILE A 183 6.65 -5.01 -3.77
C ILE A 183 5.73 -4.65 -2.60
N SER A 184 5.31 -3.40 -2.48
CA SER A 184 4.42 -2.94 -1.41
C SER A 184 3.10 -3.71 -1.39
N ARG A 185 2.45 -3.89 -2.55
CA ARG A 185 1.25 -4.74 -2.68
C ARG A 185 1.54 -6.20 -2.36
N HIS A 186 2.69 -6.72 -2.82
CA HIS A 186 3.08 -8.10 -2.57
C HIS A 186 3.21 -8.39 -1.07
N HIS A 187 3.79 -7.49 -0.27
CA HIS A 187 3.88 -7.66 1.18
C HIS A 187 2.51 -7.85 1.87
N LEU A 188 1.47 -7.13 1.42
CA LEU A 188 0.12 -7.33 1.93
C LEU A 188 -0.41 -8.74 1.62
N GLY A 189 -0.12 -9.25 0.42
CA GLY A 189 -0.53 -10.59 0.00
C GLY A 189 0.30 -11.72 0.64
N MET A 190 1.56 -11.45 0.98
CA MET A 190 2.47 -12.39 1.64
C MET A 190 2.20 -12.56 3.13
N ALA A 191 1.56 -11.58 3.75
CA ALA A 191 1.33 -11.63 5.19
C ALA A 191 0.39 -12.79 5.55
N TYR A 192 0.47 -13.24 6.80
CA TYR A 192 -0.46 -14.25 7.31
C TYR A 192 -1.86 -13.63 7.44
N LEU A 193 -2.79 -14.06 6.60
CA LEU A 193 -4.15 -13.53 6.57
C LEU A 193 -5.11 -14.50 7.26
N HIS A 194 -5.73 -14.05 8.35
CA HIS A 194 -6.80 -14.78 9.01
C HIS A 194 -8.12 -14.65 8.23
N ALA A 195 -9.07 -15.57 8.46
CA ALA A 195 -10.26 -15.72 7.64
C ALA A 195 -11.10 -14.42 7.48
N ASN A 196 -11.31 -13.67 8.57
CA ASN A 196 -12.08 -12.42 8.54
C ASN A 196 -11.41 -11.33 7.69
N PHE A 197 -10.08 -11.18 7.83
CA PHE A 197 -9.31 -10.25 7.02
C PHE A 197 -9.32 -10.64 5.55
N LEU A 198 -9.20 -11.95 5.27
CA LEU A 198 -9.22 -12.44 3.90
C LEU A 198 -10.57 -12.20 3.22
N GLU A 199 -11.70 -12.39 3.91
CA GLU A 199 -13.02 -12.04 3.39
C GLU A 199 -13.12 -10.55 3.04
N ALA A 200 -12.73 -9.66 3.97
CA ALA A 200 -12.76 -8.22 3.73
C ALA A 200 -11.83 -7.79 2.59
N LEU A 201 -10.65 -8.39 2.48
CA LEU A 201 -9.69 -8.11 1.42
C LEU A 201 -10.19 -8.63 0.06
N ILE A 202 -10.82 -9.81 0.00
CA ILE A 202 -11.43 -10.33 -1.23
C ILE A 202 -12.59 -9.43 -1.69
N GLN A 203 -13.40 -8.93 -0.77
CA GLN A 203 -14.45 -7.95 -1.11
C GLN A 203 -13.85 -6.68 -1.73
N GLN A 204 -12.76 -6.16 -1.17
CA GLN A 204 -12.06 -5.01 -1.77
C GLN A 204 -11.45 -5.35 -3.13
N LEU A 205 -10.85 -6.53 -3.28
CA LEU A 205 -10.33 -7.03 -4.55
C LEU A 205 -11.42 -7.05 -5.63
N GLU A 206 -12.58 -7.63 -5.32
CA GLU A 206 -13.72 -7.67 -6.24
C GLU A 206 -14.17 -6.26 -6.64
N GLN A 207 -14.23 -5.32 -5.69
CA GLN A 207 -14.56 -3.92 -5.97
C GLN A 207 -13.54 -3.26 -6.91
N VAL A 208 -12.24 -3.42 -6.66
CA VAL A 208 -11.19 -2.84 -7.50
C VAL A 208 -11.21 -3.42 -8.92
N CYS A 209 -11.54 -4.71 -9.07
CA CYS A 209 -11.72 -5.34 -10.39
C CYS A 209 -12.92 -4.78 -11.18
N THR A 210 -13.81 -3.98 -10.57
CA THR A 210 -14.86 -3.23 -11.28
C THR A 210 -14.47 -1.78 -11.61
N SER A 211 -13.27 -1.34 -11.20
CA SER A 211 -12.81 0.03 -11.45
C SER A 211 -12.76 0.34 -12.95
N PRO A 212 -13.14 1.55 -13.39
CA PRO A 212 -12.98 1.97 -14.78
C PRO A 212 -11.49 2.03 -15.20
N LYS A 213 -10.57 2.14 -14.24
CA LYS A 213 -9.12 2.22 -14.49
C LYS A 213 -8.55 0.82 -14.72
N TRP A 214 -8.22 0.49 -15.97
CA TRP A 214 -7.67 -0.83 -16.32
C TRP A 214 -6.36 -1.16 -15.58
N ASN A 215 -5.53 -0.16 -15.30
CA ASN A 215 -4.30 -0.32 -14.50
C ASN A 215 -4.59 -0.85 -13.09
N ALA A 216 -5.66 -0.35 -12.46
CA ALA A 216 -6.07 -0.79 -11.14
C ALA A 216 -6.59 -2.24 -11.16
N ARG A 217 -7.44 -2.57 -12.15
CA ARG A 217 -7.92 -3.95 -12.36
C ARG A 217 -6.76 -4.92 -12.60
N ARG A 218 -5.78 -4.54 -13.43
CA ARG A 218 -4.55 -5.32 -13.67
C ARG A 218 -3.77 -5.56 -12.39
N ALA A 219 -3.50 -4.50 -11.62
CA ALA A 219 -2.76 -4.59 -10.36
C ALA A 219 -3.49 -5.46 -9.32
N ALA A 220 -4.82 -5.38 -9.27
CA ALA A 220 -5.65 -6.21 -8.40
C ALA A 220 -5.52 -7.71 -8.72
N ILE A 221 -5.59 -8.11 -10.00
CA ILE A 221 -5.44 -9.53 -10.36
C ILE A 221 -4.00 -10.03 -10.12
N GLN A 222 -2.98 -9.22 -10.38
CA GLN A 222 -1.59 -9.57 -10.00
C GLN A 222 -1.44 -9.77 -8.49
N PHE A 223 -2.10 -8.93 -7.70
CA PHE A 223 -2.14 -9.08 -6.26
C PHE A 223 -2.86 -10.36 -5.82
N ALA A 224 -3.99 -10.70 -6.44
CA ALA A 224 -4.75 -11.92 -6.13
C ALA A 224 -3.88 -13.18 -6.25
N GLN A 225 -3.08 -13.27 -7.32
CA GLN A 225 -2.12 -14.35 -7.51
C GLN A 225 -1.15 -14.48 -6.32
N SER A 226 -0.55 -13.36 -5.91
CA SER A 226 0.36 -13.32 -4.77
C SER A 226 -0.32 -13.72 -3.46
N MET A 227 -1.48 -13.12 -3.18
CA MET A 227 -2.25 -13.38 -1.96
C MET A 227 -2.61 -14.86 -1.82
N ILE A 228 -3.09 -15.49 -2.89
CA ILE A 228 -3.52 -16.89 -2.86
C ILE A 228 -2.35 -17.83 -2.71
N PHE A 229 -1.22 -17.62 -3.38
CA PHE A 229 -0.08 -18.52 -3.22
C PHE A 229 0.49 -18.51 -1.81
N TRP A 230 0.58 -17.34 -1.17
CA TRP A 230 1.06 -17.22 0.19
C TRP A 230 0.04 -17.67 1.25
N ASN A 231 -1.26 -17.60 0.93
CA ASN A 231 -2.34 -17.97 1.85
C ASN A 231 -3.17 -19.16 1.36
N LEU A 232 -2.57 -20.07 0.59
CA LEU A 232 -3.29 -21.10 -0.19
C LEU A 232 -4.35 -21.84 0.62
N PHE A 233 -3.99 -22.32 1.81
CA PHE A 233 -4.88 -23.09 2.68
C PHE A 233 -6.01 -22.23 3.26
N ASN A 234 -5.70 -21.02 3.72
CA ASN A 234 -6.70 -20.10 4.27
C ASN A 234 -7.62 -19.55 3.17
N ALA A 235 -7.13 -19.49 1.92
CA ALA A 235 -7.88 -19.02 0.77
C ALA A 235 -8.78 -20.09 0.13
N ARG A 236 -8.62 -21.38 0.45
CA ARG A 236 -9.41 -22.47 -0.18
C ARG A 236 -10.92 -22.27 -0.12
N PRO A 237 -11.53 -21.82 1.00
CA PRO A 237 -12.97 -21.58 1.06
C PRO A 237 -13.48 -20.58 0.02
N TYR A 238 -12.61 -19.72 -0.50
CA TYR A 238 -12.93 -18.68 -1.46
C TYR A 238 -12.62 -19.05 -2.92
N ALA A 239 -12.17 -20.29 -3.18
CA ALA A 239 -11.68 -20.71 -4.50
C ALA A 239 -12.69 -20.48 -5.62
N GLN A 240 -13.97 -20.84 -5.42
CA GLN A 240 -15.00 -20.63 -6.43
C GLN A 240 -15.24 -19.15 -6.73
N ARG A 241 -15.21 -18.32 -5.69
CA ARG A 241 -15.47 -16.88 -5.79
C ARG A 241 -14.35 -16.18 -6.56
N LEU A 242 -13.10 -16.52 -6.25
CA LEU A 242 -11.91 -16.05 -6.95
C LEU A 242 -11.79 -16.63 -8.38
N HIS A 243 -12.26 -17.86 -8.61
CA HIS A 243 -12.35 -18.43 -9.95
C HIS A 243 -13.26 -17.57 -10.85
N VAL A 244 -14.48 -17.28 -10.38
CA VAL A 244 -15.44 -16.45 -11.11
C VAL A 244 -14.87 -15.05 -11.37
N LEU A 245 -14.17 -14.46 -10.39
CA LEU A 245 -13.52 -13.16 -10.55
C LEU A 245 -12.47 -13.18 -11.68
N VAL A 246 -11.55 -14.16 -11.66
CA VAL A 246 -10.49 -14.27 -12.68
C VAL A 246 -11.08 -14.56 -14.06
N LEU A 247 -12.12 -15.41 -14.15
CA LEU A 247 -12.82 -15.65 -15.41
C LEU A 247 -13.46 -14.37 -15.96
N LYS A 248 -14.07 -13.52 -15.13
CA LYS A 248 -14.58 -12.21 -15.58
C LYS A 248 -13.46 -11.35 -16.17
N CYS A 249 -12.31 -11.28 -15.52
CA CYS A 249 -11.15 -10.53 -16.02
C CYS A 249 -10.51 -11.12 -17.28
N LEU A 250 -10.73 -12.41 -17.55
CA LEU A 250 -10.26 -13.06 -18.77
C LEU A 250 -11.03 -12.60 -20.01
N PHE A 251 -12.25 -12.08 -19.82
CA PHE A 251 -13.08 -11.46 -20.85
C PHE A 251 -13.08 -9.92 -20.76
N ASP A 252 -12.10 -9.32 -20.06
CA ASP A 252 -11.97 -7.87 -19.98
C ASP A 252 -11.71 -7.26 -21.37
N GLU A 253 -12.17 -6.02 -21.56
CA GLU A 253 -11.93 -5.24 -22.78
C GLU A 253 -10.43 -5.00 -23.02
N GLN A 254 -9.65 -4.85 -21.94
CA GLN A 254 -8.23 -4.53 -22.00
C GLN A 254 -7.38 -5.80 -22.09
N LEU A 255 -6.51 -5.87 -23.12
CA LEU A 255 -5.64 -7.03 -23.37
C LEU A 255 -4.73 -7.37 -22.17
N GLU A 256 -4.13 -6.37 -21.54
CA GLU A 256 -3.17 -6.54 -20.44
C GLU A 256 -3.82 -7.20 -19.22
N ILE A 257 -5.11 -6.95 -18.99
CA ILE A 257 -5.87 -7.60 -17.93
C ILE A 257 -6.10 -9.06 -18.30
N ARG A 258 -6.52 -9.35 -19.54
CA ARG A 258 -6.72 -10.73 -20.01
C ARG A 258 -5.45 -11.57 -19.90
N LEU A 259 -4.29 -10.99 -20.25
CA LEU A 259 -2.99 -11.67 -20.12
C LEU A 259 -2.68 -12.03 -18.66
N VAL A 260 -2.85 -11.08 -17.75
CA VAL A 260 -2.63 -11.31 -16.31
C VAL A 260 -3.63 -12.30 -15.73
N ALA A 261 -4.90 -12.22 -16.13
CA ALA A 261 -5.94 -13.16 -15.73
C ALA A 261 -5.62 -14.58 -16.21
N SER A 262 -5.15 -14.74 -17.44
CA SER A 262 -4.72 -16.03 -18.00
C SER A 262 -3.56 -16.63 -17.20
N MET A 263 -2.52 -15.83 -16.92
CA MET A 263 -1.38 -16.28 -16.07
C MET A 263 -1.83 -16.66 -14.65
N THR A 264 -2.74 -15.87 -14.07
CA THR A 264 -3.28 -16.12 -12.72
C THR A 264 -4.09 -17.41 -12.68
N LEU A 265 -4.99 -17.62 -13.64
CA LEU A 265 -5.81 -18.82 -13.77
C LEU A 265 -4.95 -20.07 -13.96
N SER A 266 -3.95 -19.99 -14.84
CA SER A 266 -2.96 -21.07 -15.04
C SER A 266 -2.27 -21.42 -13.72
N GLY A 267 -1.84 -20.42 -12.95
CA GLY A 267 -1.26 -20.61 -11.62
C GLY A 267 -2.21 -21.30 -10.64
N PHE A 268 -3.50 -20.94 -10.63
CA PHE A 268 -4.49 -21.57 -9.77
C PHE A 268 -4.71 -23.06 -10.09
N TYR A 269 -4.68 -23.43 -11.37
CA TYR A 269 -4.74 -24.83 -11.78
C TYR A 269 -3.46 -25.58 -11.40
N GLN A 270 -2.28 -25.01 -11.66
CA GLN A 270 -1.00 -25.64 -11.36
C GLN A 270 -0.82 -25.98 -9.87
N CYS A 271 -1.27 -25.09 -8.97
CA CYS A 271 -1.19 -25.34 -7.52
C CYS A 271 -2.38 -26.10 -6.94
N ASN A 272 -3.30 -26.61 -7.78
CA ASN A 272 -4.55 -27.28 -7.36
C ASN A 272 -5.37 -26.41 -6.38
N TYR A 273 -5.36 -25.10 -6.59
CA TYR A 273 -6.27 -24.19 -5.90
C TYR A 273 -7.67 -24.30 -6.49
N ILE A 274 -7.76 -24.37 -7.82
CA ILE A 274 -8.97 -24.68 -8.57
C ILE A 274 -8.74 -26.02 -9.29
N GLN A 275 -9.74 -26.89 -9.28
CA GLN A 275 -9.72 -28.12 -10.07
C GLN A 275 -10.15 -27.81 -11.51
N VAL A 276 -9.38 -28.30 -12.48
CA VAL A 276 -9.73 -28.15 -13.90
C VAL A 276 -10.98 -28.97 -14.20
N THR A 277 -12.05 -28.33 -14.68
CA THR A 277 -13.23 -29.05 -15.15
C THR A 277 -13.20 -29.23 -16.68
N PRO A 278 -13.88 -30.23 -17.24
CA PRO A 278 -14.01 -30.38 -18.68
C PRO A 278 -14.62 -29.14 -19.38
N GLU A 279 -15.50 -28.42 -18.69
CA GLU A 279 -16.14 -27.19 -19.18
C GLU A 279 -15.14 -26.05 -19.36
N ASP A 280 -14.14 -25.96 -18.47
CA ASP A 280 -13.07 -24.97 -18.57
C ASP A 280 -12.19 -25.22 -19.80
N LEU A 281 -11.89 -26.48 -20.10
CA LEU A 281 -11.04 -26.90 -21.22
C LEU A 281 -11.72 -26.80 -22.60
N VAL A 282 -13.00 -27.15 -22.69
CA VAL A 282 -13.70 -27.32 -23.97
C VAL A 282 -14.51 -26.08 -24.36
N GLY A 283 -15.02 -25.30 -23.40
CA GLY A 283 -15.94 -24.20 -23.67
C GLY A 283 -15.36 -22.79 -23.52
N ARG A 284 -14.48 -22.56 -22.53
CA ARG A 284 -14.02 -21.20 -22.14
C ARG A 284 -12.59 -20.89 -22.58
N LEU A 285 -11.65 -21.82 -22.41
CA LEU A 285 -10.25 -21.63 -22.80
C LEU A 285 -10.00 -21.74 -24.31
N PHE A 286 -10.81 -22.52 -25.02
CA PHE A 286 -10.71 -22.67 -26.47
C PHE A 286 -10.92 -21.34 -27.23
N PHE A 287 -11.79 -20.45 -26.72
CA PHE A 287 -12.03 -19.14 -27.34
C PHE A 287 -10.90 -18.12 -27.07
N ILE A 288 -10.15 -18.28 -25.99
CA ILE A 288 -9.12 -17.31 -25.58
C ILE A 288 -7.84 -17.45 -26.40
N PHE A 289 -7.52 -18.67 -26.85
CA PHE A 289 -6.35 -18.92 -27.69
C PHE A 289 -6.57 -18.67 -29.18
N PHE A 290 -7.83 -18.57 -29.65
CA PHE A 290 -8.15 -18.44 -31.08
C PHE A 290 -8.70 -17.07 -31.51
N LEU A 291 -8.94 -16.14 -30.56
CA LEU A 291 -9.38 -14.76 -30.85
C LEU A 291 -8.38 -13.69 -30.41
N ALA A 292 -7.13 -14.07 -30.11
CA ALA A 292 -6.01 -13.15 -29.92
C ALA A 292 -5.37 -12.77 -31.25
#